data_AF-A0A538A4Y2-F1
#
_entry.id   AF-A0A538A4Y2-F1
#
_cell.length_a   1.000
_cell.length_b   1.000
_cell.length_c   1.000
_cell.angle_alpha   90.00
_cell.angle_beta   90.00
_cell.angle_gamma   90.00
#
_symmetry.space_group_name_H-M   'P 1'
#
loop_
_entity.id
_entity.type
_entity.pdbx_description
1 polymer ?
#
loop_
_entity_poly.entity_id
_entity_poly.type
_entity_poly.pdbx_seq_one_letter_code
_entity_poly.pdbx_strand_id
1 'polypeptide(L)'
;MGPLLGGVLTDELSWRWIFFLNVPIAIIAVLVTWAKVHQPRPEVADERIDYPGIATLSTGLFLILLAFDQAADWGFGSPAVIAMLVVAALLLVSFSFIEPRMKKSALIPMDVLRTTEFRNACVTVTLMSAVFFVTVLYAPQFMEKILGYSALKAGVGMLPMLGTFAITSFIAGPLYGRLGPKITVTAGAVGLAVGPFLLTMVDSDSSYSALIVGLALTGLGAGLFYPSVTTAGVTALDP
;
A
#
# COMPACT_ATOMS: atom_id res chain seq x y z
N MET A 1 14.56 7.40 2.51
CA MET A 1 14.85 8.83 2.75
C MET A 1 13.77 9.55 3.54
N GLY A 2 12.48 9.27 3.34
CA GLY A 2 11.38 9.97 4.03
C GLY A 2 11.47 10.03 5.56
N PRO A 3 11.66 8.90 6.28
CA PRO A 3 11.67 8.91 7.75
C PRO A 3 12.92 9.55 8.38
N LEU A 4 14.09 9.43 7.74
CA LEU A 4 15.33 10.10 8.20
C LEU A 4 15.21 11.63 8.10
N LEU A 5 14.76 12.13 6.93
CA LEU A 5 14.55 13.56 6.74
C LEU A 5 13.42 14.06 7.64
N GLY A 6 12.32 13.32 7.74
CA GLY A 6 11.18 13.64 8.61
C GLY A 6 11.56 13.71 10.09
N GLY A 7 12.41 12.80 10.58
CA GLY A 7 12.94 12.82 11.94
C GLY A 7 13.80 14.05 12.23
N VAL A 8 14.75 14.37 11.35
CA VAL A 8 15.62 15.56 11.49
C VAL A 8 14.78 16.85 11.45
N LEU A 9 13.78 16.91 10.57
CA LEU A 9 12.89 18.07 10.43
C LEU A 9 11.96 18.26 11.63
N THR A 10 11.53 17.16 12.26
CA THR A 10 10.62 17.23 13.41
C THR A 10 11.34 17.63 14.70
N ASP A 11 12.59 17.14 14.89
CA ASP A 11 13.38 17.44 16.08
C ASP A 11 13.97 18.87 16.06
N GLU A 12 14.33 19.42 14.89
CA GLU A 12 15.05 20.71 14.79
C GLU A 12 14.21 21.91 14.29
N LEU A 13 13.17 21.69 13.46
CA LEU A 13 12.56 22.77 12.65
C LEU A 13 11.03 22.88 12.70
N SER A 14 10.32 21.90 13.29
CA SER A 14 8.85 21.70 13.27
C SER A 14 8.34 20.82 12.13
N TRP A 15 7.38 19.92 12.45
CA TRP A 15 6.74 18.95 11.55
C TRP A 15 6.21 19.54 10.23
N ARG A 16 5.89 20.84 10.19
CA ARG A 16 5.37 21.54 9.01
C ARG A 16 6.36 21.56 7.84
N TRP A 17 7.67 21.50 8.11
CA TRP A 17 8.69 21.52 7.07
C TRP A 17 8.72 20.26 6.20
N ILE A 18 8.11 19.16 6.64
CA ILE A 18 7.93 17.96 5.83
C ILE A 18 7.10 18.27 4.58
N PHE A 19 6.13 19.18 4.66
CA PHE A 19 5.33 19.62 3.51
C PHE A 19 6.15 20.49 2.55
N PHE A 20 6.97 21.40 3.08
CA PHE A 20 7.82 22.26 2.26
C PHE A 20 8.92 21.49 1.52
N LEU A 21 9.40 20.37 2.06
CA LEU A 21 10.37 19.49 1.37
C LEU A 21 9.76 18.80 0.13
N ASN A 22 8.47 18.49 0.15
CA ASN A 22 7.79 17.85 -0.98
C ASN A 22 7.56 18.82 -2.15
N VAL A 23 7.35 20.12 -1.88
CA VAL A 23 7.10 21.15 -2.89
C VAL A 23 8.18 21.22 -4.00
N PRO A 24 9.49 21.35 -3.70
CA PRO A 24 10.52 21.43 -4.73
C PRO A 24 10.62 20.12 -5.54
N ILE A 25 10.45 18.97 -4.90
CA ILE A 25 10.44 17.67 -5.57
C ILE A 25 9.26 17.60 -6.56
N ALA A 26 8.07 18.04 -6.14
CA ALA A 26 6.89 18.11 -6.99
C ALA A 26 7.10 19.05 -8.18
N ILE A 27 7.69 20.23 -7.96
CA ILE A 27 8.01 21.18 -9.04
C ILE A 27 8.97 20.54 -10.06
N ILE A 28 10.05 19.89 -9.60
CA ILE A 28 11.01 19.21 -10.49
C ILE A 28 10.30 18.12 -11.29
N ALA A 29 9.48 17.29 -10.64
CA ALA A 29 8.72 16.24 -11.32
C ALA A 29 7.80 16.83 -12.40
N VAL A 30 7.04 17.89 -12.09
CA VAL A 30 6.16 18.59 -13.06
C VAL A 30 6.96 19.11 -14.25
N LEU A 31 8.08 19.78 -14.00
CA LEU A 31 8.93 20.33 -15.06
C LEU A 31 9.52 19.24 -15.95
N VAL A 32 10.00 18.14 -15.36
CA VAL A 32 10.54 16.99 -16.10
C VAL A 32 9.46 16.33 -16.93
N THR A 33 8.29 16.06 -16.35
CA THR A 33 7.14 15.47 -17.07
C THR A 33 6.71 16.38 -18.22
N TRP A 34 6.57 17.68 -17.97
CA TRP A 34 6.19 18.65 -19.01
C TRP A 34 7.21 18.74 -20.15
N ALA A 35 8.50 18.63 -19.85
CA ALA A 35 9.56 18.72 -20.84
C ALA A 35 9.82 17.42 -21.62
N LYS A 36 9.64 16.25 -20.99
CA LYS A 36 10.06 14.94 -21.54
C LYS A 36 8.91 14.07 -22.02
N VAL A 37 7.71 14.19 -21.43
CA VAL A 37 6.58 13.34 -21.77
C VAL A 37 5.78 14.00 -22.90
N HIS A 38 6.02 13.53 -24.12
CA HIS A 38 5.15 13.86 -25.25
C HIS A 38 3.87 13.03 -25.10
N GLN A 39 2.75 13.68 -24.83
CA GLN A 39 1.44 13.02 -24.88
C GLN A 39 1.14 12.67 -26.35
N PRO A 40 0.98 11.38 -26.70
CA PRO A 40 0.32 11.03 -27.94
C PRO A 40 -1.05 11.70 -27.94
N ARG A 41 -1.48 12.27 -29.08
CA ARG A 41 -2.87 12.73 -29.21
C ARG A 41 -3.78 11.56 -28.82
N PRO A 42 -4.74 11.74 -27.90
CA PRO A 42 -5.69 10.68 -27.61
C PRO A 42 -6.35 10.32 -28.93
N GLU A 43 -6.16 9.07 -29.38
CA GLU A 43 -7.13 8.48 -30.28
C GLU A 43 -8.47 8.64 -29.58
N VAL A 44 -9.39 9.34 -30.22
CA VAL A 44 -10.73 9.60 -29.70
C VAL A 44 -11.46 8.27 -29.68
N ALA A 45 -11.12 7.41 -28.72
CA ALA A 45 -11.99 6.35 -28.30
C ALA A 45 -13.11 7.03 -27.51
N ASP A 46 -14.35 6.75 -27.89
CA ASP A 46 -15.56 7.13 -27.17
C ASP A 46 -15.63 6.35 -25.83
N GLU A 47 -14.60 6.47 -25.00
CA GLU A 47 -14.51 5.91 -23.65
C GLU A 47 -15.39 6.75 -22.74
N ARG A 48 -16.65 6.34 -22.64
CA ARG A 48 -17.55 6.91 -21.64
C ARG A 48 -17.03 6.55 -20.26
N ILE A 49 -16.76 7.57 -19.45
CA ILE A 49 -16.35 7.42 -18.05
C ILE A 49 -17.49 6.75 -17.27
N ASP A 50 -17.17 5.70 -16.50
CA ASP A 50 -18.11 5.02 -15.61
C ASP A 50 -18.30 5.81 -14.30
N TYR A 51 -18.99 6.96 -14.41
CA TYR A 51 -19.42 7.77 -13.28
C TYR A 51 -20.17 6.99 -12.19
N PRO A 52 -21.14 6.09 -12.48
CA PRO A 52 -21.84 5.36 -11.42
C PRO A 52 -20.92 4.36 -10.71
N GLY A 53 -20.01 3.69 -11.42
CA GLY A 53 -18.99 2.84 -10.82
C GLY A 53 -18.04 3.63 -9.91
N ILE A 54 -17.52 4.76 -10.40
CA ILE A 54 -16.65 5.66 -9.60
C ILE A 54 -17.35 6.15 -8.35
N ALA A 55 -18.59 6.63 -8.48
CA ALA A 55 -19.34 7.18 -7.35
C ALA A 55 -19.64 6.11 -6.29
N THR A 56 -20.10 4.93 -6.71
CA THR A 56 -20.42 3.85 -5.77
C THR A 56 -19.17 3.30 -5.09
N LEU A 57 -18.08 3.08 -5.83
CA LEU A 57 -16.82 2.60 -5.27
C LEU A 57 -16.20 3.63 -4.32
N SER A 58 -16.08 4.89 -4.75
CA SER A 58 -15.45 5.95 -3.95
C SER A 58 -16.25 6.23 -2.67
N THR A 59 -17.57 6.28 -2.76
CA THR A 59 -18.44 6.52 -1.59
C THR A 59 -18.41 5.32 -0.64
N GLY A 60 -18.42 4.10 -1.18
CA GLY A 60 -18.30 2.87 -0.38
C GLY A 60 -16.97 2.83 0.39
N LEU A 61 -15.85 3.12 -0.28
CA LEU A 61 -14.53 3.17 0.34
C LEU A 61 -14.43 4.27 1.40
N PHE A 62 -14.98 5.46 1.10
CA PHE A 62 -15.02 6.58 2.03
C PHE A 62 -15.78 6.22 3.31
N LEU A 63 -16.94 5.58 3.19
CA LEU A 63 -17.74 5.16 4.35
C LEU A 63 -17.03 4.09 5.18
N ILE A 64 -16.30 3.17 4.56
CA ILE A 64 -15.49 2.17 5.29
C ILE A 64 -14.41 2.88 6.12
N LEU A 65 -13.65 3.77 5.49
CA LEU A 65 -12.59 4.51 6.15
C LEU A 65 -13.15 5.36 7.30
N LEU A 66 -14.25 6.07 7.05
CA LEU A 66 -14.93 6.89 8.06
C LEU A 66 -15.47 6.04 9.22
N ALA A 67 -16.05 4.87 8.93
CA ALA A 67 -16.56 3.98 9.96
C ALA A 67 -15.44 3.46 10.86
N PHE A 68 -14.29 3.08 10.29
CA PHE A 68 -13.14 2.61 11.07
C PHE A 68 -12.49 3.72 11.90
N ASP A 69 -12.40 4.93 11.34
CA ASP A 69 -11.88 6.10 12.04
C ASP A 69 -12.77 6.45 13.24
N GLN A 70 -14.09 6.57 13.03
CA GLN A 70 -15.05 6.89 14.08
C GLN A 70 -15.31 5.72 15.05
N ALA A 71 -15.01 4.48 14.67
CA ALA A 71 -15.14 3.33 15.56
C ALA A 71 -14.20 3.42 16.77
N ALA A 72 -13.08 4.14 16.66
CA ALA A 72 -12.18 4.38 17.78
C ALA A 72 -12.85 5.22 18.89
N ASP A 73 -13.63 6.23 18.51
CA ASP A 73 -14.29 7.16 19.45
C ASP A 73 -15.69 6.69 19.86
N TRP A 74 -16.49 6.22 18.90
CA TRP A 74 -17.90 5.86 19.11
C TRP A 74 -18.10 4.39 19.48
N GLY A 75 -17.07 3.56 19.28
CA GLY A 75 -17.12 2.12 19.47
C GLY A 75 -17.80 1.37 18.32
N PHE A 76 -17.36 0.13 18.09
CA PHE A 76 -17.90 -0.74 17.04
C PHE A 76 -19.39 -1.07 17.18
N GLY A 77 -19.94 -0.97 18.40
CA GLY A 77 -21.37 -1.19 18.67
C GLY A 77 -22.26 0.01 18.36
N SER A 78 -21.70 1.16 17.98
CA SER A 78 -22.48 2.36 17.68
C SER A 78 -23.39 2.13 16.47
N PRO A 79 -24.69 2.45 16.56
CA PRO A 79 -25.61 2.37 15.43
C PRO A 79 -25.12 3.16 14.21
N ALA A 80 -24.39 4.26 14.42
CA ALA A 80 -23.83 5.07 13.32
C ALA A 80 -22.71 4.32 12.58
N VAL A 81 -21.79 3.68 13.30
CA VAL A 81 -20.69 2.89 12.71
C VAL A 81 -21.25 1.69 11.95
N ILE A 82 -22.21 0.97 12.54
CA ILE A 82 -22.88 -0.16 11.90
C ILE A 82 -23.63 0.31 10.64
N ALA A 83 -24.35 1.43 10.71
CA ALA A 83 -25.05 1.99 9.54
C ALA A 83 -24.06 2.35 8.41
N MET A 84 -22.93 2.98 8.72
CA MET A 84 -21.89 3.30 7.73
C MET A 84 -21.32 2.03 7.08
N LEU A 85 -21.02 0.99 7.86
CA LEU A 85 -20.52 -0.29 7.34
C LEU A 85 -21.56 -1.01 6.47
N VAL A 86 -22.83 -1.02 6.88
CA VAL A 86 -23.92 -1.62 6.11
C VAL A 86 -24.12 -0.88 4.78
N VAL A 87 -24.15 0.46 4.80
CA VAL A 87 -24.28 1.28 3.58
C VAL A 87 -23.08 1.07 2.67
N ALA A 88 -21.86 1.01 3.21
CA ALA A 88 -20.68 0.70 2.42
C ALA A 88 -20.74 -0.68 1.77
N ALA A 89 -21.15 -1.71 2.52
CA ALA A 89 -21.34 -3.06 2.00
C ALA A 89 -22.37 -3.07 0.87
N LEU A 90 -23.50 -2.38 1.04
CA LEU A 90 -24.52 -2.24 0.00
C LEU A 90 -23.98 -1.54 -1.25
N LEU A 91 -23.17 -0.49 -1.11
CA LEU A 91 -22.55 0.22 -2.24
C LEU A 91 -21.54 -0.66 -2.98
N LEU A 92 -20.70 -1.43 -2.28
CA LEU A 92 -19.74 -2.35 -2.90
C LEU A 92 -20.43 -3.54 -3.58
N VAL A 93 -21.50 -4.06 -2.99
CA VAL A 93 -22.36 -5.07 -3.63
C VAL A 93 -23.02 -4.49 -4.87
N SER A 94 -23.54 -3.26 -4.79
CA SER A 94 -24.13 -2.56 -5.94
C SER A 94 -23.12 -2.33 -7.06
N PHE A 95 -21.89 -1.95 -6.71
CA PHE A 95 -20.77 -1.80 -7.64
C PHE A 95 -20.51 -3.11 -8.41
N SER A 96 -20.50 -4.25 -7.70
CA SER A 96 -20.33 -5.59 -8.28
C SER A 96 -21.43 -5.96 -9.31
N PHE A 97 -22.60 -5.33 -9.24
CA PHE A 97 -23.70 -5.50 -10.21
C PHE A 97 -23.74 -4.41 -11.30
N ILE A 98 -23.20 -3.22 -11.04
CA ILE A 98 -23.14 -2.10 -11.99
C ILE A 98 -22.01 -2.32 -13.00
N GLU A 99 -20.84 -2.74 -12.53
CA GLU A 99 -19.64 -2.87 -13.34
C GLU A 99 -19.78 -3.86 -14.52
N PRO A 100 -20.37 -5.07 -14.36
CA PRO A 100 -20.60 -5.98 -15.49
C PRO A 100 -21.56 -5.41 -16.55
N ARG A 101 -22.39 -4.41 -16.20
CA ARG A 101 -23.35 -3.79 -17.11
C ARG A 101 -22.70 -2.71 -17.98
N MET A 102 -21.55 -2.17 -17.58
CA MET A 102 -20.87 -1.08 -18.27
C MET A 102 -19.96 -1.53 -19.43
N LYS A 103 -19.70 -2.84 -19.57
CA LYS A 103 -18.96 -3.46 -20.70
C LYS A 103 -17.66 -2.73 -21.07
N LYS A 104 -17.66 -1.93 -22.14
CA LYS A 104 -16.48 -1.20 -22.65
C LYS A 104 -16.06 0.00 -21.79
N SER A 105 -16.96 0.48 -20.92
CA SER A 105 -16.72 1.60 -20.01
C SER A 105 -16.40 1.15 -18.58
N ALA A 106 -16.41 -0.16 -18.31
CA ALA A 106 -16.20 -0.68 -16.97
C ALA A 106 -14.81 -0.30 -16.44
N LEU A 107 -14.73 0.11 -15.17
CA LEU A 107 -13.45 0.43 -14.52
C LEU A 107 -12.51 -0.78 -14.50
N ILE A 108 -13.07 -1.96 -14.26
CA ILE A 108 -12.36 -3.22 -14.31
C ILE A 108 -12.98 -4.05 -15.43
N PRO A 109 -12.25 -4.31 -16.54
CA PRO A 109 -12.77 -5.13 -17.61
C PRO A 109 -13.12 -6.52 -17.06
N MET A 110 -14.35 -6.97 -17.27
CA MET A 110 -14.89 -8.18 -16.63
C MET A 110 -14.11 -9.45 -17.04
N ASP A 111 -13.44 -9.41 -18.18
CA ASP A 111 -12.57 -10.46 -18.70
C ASP A 111 -11.34 -10.68 -17.80
N VAL A 112 -10.88 -9.62 -17.11
CA VAL A 112 -9.76 -9.66 -16.16
C VAL A 112 -10.20 -10.23 -14.81
N LEU A 113 -11.37 -9.81 -14.32
CA LEU A 113 -11.94 -10.28 -13.05
C LEU A 113 -12.31 -11.77 -13.05
N ARG A 114 -12.59 -12.33 -14.24
CA ARG A 114 -12.91 -13.76 -14.40
C ARG A 114 -11.71 -14.68 -14.25
N THR A 115 -10.50 -14.16 -14.44
CA THR A 115 -9.26 -14.92 -14.32
C THR A 115 -8.97 -15.20 -12.83
N THR A 116 -8.84 -16.48 -12.47
CA THR A 116 -8.66 -16.89 -11.07
C THR A 116 -7.37 -16.32 -10.47
N GLU A 117 -6.35 -16.17 -11.31
CA GLU A 117 -5.05 -15.60 -11.01
C GLU A 117 -5.17 -14.13 -10.59
N PHE A 118 -5.97 -13.33 -11.31
CA PHE A 118 -6.18 -11.91 -10.99
C PHE A 118 -6.96 -11.73 -9.69
N ARG A 119 -8.03 -12.51 -9.50
CA ARG A 119 -8.80 -12.49 -8.24
C ARG A 119 -7.93 -12.87 -7.04
N ASN A 120 -7.14 -13.94 -7.17
CA ASN A 120 -6.23 -14.38 -6.11
C ASN A 120 -5.14 -13.33 -5.84
N ALA A 121 -4.61 -12.68 -6.88
CA ALA A 121 -3.67 -11.58 -6.73
C ALA A 121 -4.28 -10.41 -5.94
N CYS A 122 -5.49 -9.97 -6.29
CA CYS A 122 -6.19 -8.89 -5.59
C CYS A 122 -6.42 -9.19 -4.10
N VAL A 123 -6.90 -10.39 -3.79
CA VAL A 123 -7.12 -10.82 -2.39
C VAL A 123 -5.79 -10.86 -1.64
N THR A 124 -4.75 -11.42 -2.24
CA THR A 124 -3.42 -11.51 -1.61
C THR A 124 -2.83 -10.12 -1.39
N VAL A 125 -2.94 -9.20 -2.36
CA VAL A 125 -2.48 -7.80 -2.22
C VAL A 125 -3.22 -7.11 -1.10
N THR A 126 -4.53 -7.29 -1.00
CA THR A 126 -5.35 -6.66 0.06
C THR A 126 -4.91 -7.12 1.44
N LEU A 127 -4.74 -8.43 1.64
CA LEU A 127 -4.29 -9.02 2.90
C LEU A 127 -2.86 -8.58 3.26
N MET A 128 -1.94 -8.64 2.29
CA MET A 128 -0.54 -8.26 2.48
C MET A 128 -0.38 -6.75 2.72
N SER A 129 -1.24 -5.92 2.12
CA SER A 129 -1.28 -4.48 2.38
C SER A 129 -1.67 -4.19 3.82
N ALA A 130 -2.69 -4.86 4.36
CA ALA A 130 -3.06 -4.70 5.76
C ALA A 130 -1.88 -5.01 6.70
N VAL A 131 -1.19 -6.14 6.49
CA VAL A 131 -0.02 -6.54 7.29
C VAL A 131 1.12 -5.50 7.18
N PHE A 132 1.40 -5.04 5.97
CA PHE A 132 2.45 -4.06 5.72
C PHE A 132 2.16 -2.72 6.41
N PHE A 133 0.95 -2.17 6.23
CA PHE A 133 0.57 -0.89 6.83
C PHE A 133 0.52 -0.95 8.36
N VAL A 134 0.01 -2.05 8.93
CA VAL A 134 0.04 -2.27 10.38
C VAL A 134 1.49 -2.24 10.89
N THR A 135 2.41 -2.91 10.20
CA THR A 135 3.82 -2.93 10.61
C THR A 135 4.46 -1.55 10.50
N VAL A 136 4.20 -0.83 9.40
CA VAL A 136 4.72 0.52 9.17
C VAL A 136 4.23 1.52 10.22
N LEU A 137 2.98 1.36 10.68
CA LEU A 137 2.38 2.23 11.70
C LEU A 137 2.85 1.85 13.10
N TYR A 138 2.83 0.56 13.43
CA TYR A 138 3.06 0.09 14.79
C TYR A 138 4.54 0.04 15.17
N ALA A 139 5.44 -0.29 14.24
CA ALA A 139 6.87 -0.37 14.52
C ALA A 139 7.49 0.95 15.06
N PRO A 140 7.30 2.12 14.43
CA PRO A 140 7.82 3.38 14.97
C PRO A 140 7.10 3.75 16.27
N GLN A 141 5.79 3.52 16.36
CA GLN A 141 5.02 3.79 17.57
C GLN A 141 5.50 2.95 18.77
N PHE A 142 5.89 1.69 18.55
CA PHE A 142 6.51 0.83 19.56
C PHE A 142 7.87 1.39 19.99
N MET A 143 8.72 1.80 19.04
CA MET A 143 10.02 2.40 19.35
C MET A 143 9.88 3.70 20.15
N GLU A 144 8.93 4.56 19.81
CA GLU A 144 8.70 5.83 20.51
C GLU A 144 8.08 5.63 21.89
N LYS A 145 6.96 4.88 21.98
CA LYS A 145 6.16 4.80 23.22
C LYS A 145 6.70 3.78 24.22
N ILE A 146 7.35 2.71 23.78
CA ILE A 146 7.79 1.60 24.65
C ILE A 146 9.31 1.65 24.85
N LEU A 147 10.09 1.80 23.77
CA LEU A 147 11.55 1.89 23.85
C LEU A 147 12.05 3.30 24.20
N GLY A 148 11.16 4.30 24.25
CA GLY A 148 11.50 5.68 24.60
C GLY A 148 12.42 6.37 23.59
N TYR A 149 12.39 5.96 22.32
CA TYR A 149 13.22 6.57 21.28
C TYR A 149 12.64 7.92 20.88
N SER A 150 13.51 8.88 20.51
CA SER A 150 13.06 10.10 19.83
C SER A 150 12.51 9.77 18.44
N ALA A 151 11.70 10.65 17.86
CA ALA A 151 11.16 10.50 16.51
C ALA A 151 12.27 10.27 15.47
N LEU A 152 13.40 10.98 15.60
CA LEU A 152 14.58 10.75 14.76
C LEU A 152 15.12 9.33 14.91
N LYS A 153 15.29 8.85 16.14
CA LYS A 153 15.85 7.52 16.41
C LYS A 153 14.91 6.40 15.96
N ALA A 154 13.60 6.57 16.09
CA ALA A 154 12.60 5.64 15.54
C ALA A 154 12.63 5.63 13.99
N GLY A 155 12.75 6.81 13.36
CA GLY A 155 12.90 6.93 11.91
C GLY A 155 14.16 6.26 11.37
N VAL A 156 15.30 6.43 12.07
CA VAL A 156 16.55 5.68 11.81
C VAL A 156 16.32 4.18 12.04
N GLY A 157 15.55 3.84 13.06
CA GLY A 157 15.15 2.47 13.40
C GLY A 157 14.43 1.71 12.28
N MET A 158 13.73 2.43 11.40
CA MET A 158 13.05 1.84 10.23
C MET A 158 13.96 1.59 9.03
N LEU A 159 15.23 2.03 9.07
CA LEU A 159 16.16 1.87 7.96
C LEU A 159 16.36 0.45 7.48
N PRO A 160 16.45 -0.60 8.33
CA PRO A 160 16.56 -1.97 7.86
C PRO A 160 15.41 -2.34 6.91
N MET A 161 14.17 -1.98 7.28
CA MET A 161 12.99 -2.25 6.46
C MET A 161 13.01 -1.47 5.14
N LEU A 162 13.32 -0.17 5.20
CA LEU A 162 13.33 0.70 4.00
C LEU A 162 14.47 0.33 3.05
N GLY A 163 15.64 0.00 3.60
CA GLY A 163 16.82 -0.38 2.85
C GLY A 163 16.63 -1.70 2.13
N THR A 164 16.14 -2.73 2.83
CA THR A 164 15.84 -4.02 2.20
C THR A 164 14.70 -3.90 1.19
N PHE A 165 13.65 -3.14 1.51
CA PHE A 165 12.56 -2.86 0.58
C PHE A 165 13.06 -2.24 -0.73
N ALA A 166 13.90 -1.21 -0.64
CA ALA A 166 14.46 -0.55 -1.81
C ALA A 166 15.33 -1.50 -2.64
N ILE A 167 16.27 -2.21 -2.00
CA ILE A 167 17.18 -3.15 -2.67
C ILE A 167 16.39 -4.25 -3.39
N THR A 168 15.44 -4.88 -2.69
CA THR A 168 14.68 -6.00 -3.26
C THR A 168 13.73 -5.54 -4.36
N SER A 169 13.18 -4.32 -4.28
CA SER A 169 12.34 -3.77 -5.35
C SER A 169 13.07 -3.64 -6.68
N PHE A 170 14.36 -3.29 -6.67
CA PHE A 170 15.19 -3.27 -7.89
C PHE A 170 15.49 -4.67 -8.44
N ILE A 171 15.67 -5.65 -7.55
CA ILE A 171 16.03 -7.02 -7.91
C ILE A 171 14.77 -7.84 -8.32
N ALA A 172 13.58 -7.42 -7.90
CA ALA A 172 12.33 -8.12 -8.14
C ALA A 172 12.05 -8.35 -9.63
N GLY A 173 12.36 -7.39 -10.51
CA GLY A 173 12.15 -7.51 -11.96
C GLY A 173 12.99 -8.63 -12.59
N PRO A 174 14.34 -8.61 -12.49
CA PRO A 174 15.18 -9.70 -12.95
C PRO A 174 14.86 -11.06 -12.32
N LEU A 175 14.49 -11.08 -11.03
CA LEU A 175 14.17 -12.31 -10.32
C LEU A 175 12.86 -12.93 -10.83
N TYR A 176 11.86 -12.09 -11.11
CA TYR A 176 10.59 -12.49 -11.71
C TYR A 176 10.81 -13.18 -13.07
N GLY A 177 11.70 -12.63 -13.91
CA GLY A 177 12.05 -13.22 -15.20
C GLY A 177 12.81 -14.55 -15.12
N ARG A 178 13.53 -14.82 -14.02
CA ARG A 178 14.34 -16.03 -13.85
C ARG A 178 13.65 -17.15 -13.08
N LEU A 179 12.96 -16.82 -11.98
CA LEU A 179 12.30 -17.78 -11.09
C LEU A 179 10.81 -17.95 -11.39
N GLY A 180 10.25 -17.07 -12.21
CA GLY A 180 8.85 -17.05 -12.58
C GLY A 180 7.95 -16.38 -11.52
N PRO A 181 6.70 -16.04 -11.92
CA PRO A 181 5.76 -15.28 -11.11
C PRO A 181 5.42 -15.96 -9.78
N LYS A 182 5.10 -17.26 -9.83
CA LYS A 182 4.54 -17.97 -8.68
C LYS A 182 5.53 -18.02 -7.50
N ILE A 183 6.78 -18.37 -7.76
CA ILE A 183 7.84 -18.49 -6.73
C ILE A 183 8.19 -17.11 -6.17
N THR A 184 8.30 -16.10 -7.03
CA THR A 184 8.69 -14.74 -6.60
C THR A 184 7.63 -14.12 -5.70
N VAL A 185 6.36 -14.24 -6.07
CA VAL A 185 5.23 -13.71 -5.27
C VAL A 185 5.06 -14.48 -3.96
N THR A 186 5.15 -15.82 -3.95
CA THR A 186 5.04 -16.58 -2.70
C THR A 186 6.22 -16.33 -1.77
N ALA A 187 7.44 -16.23 -2.28
CA ALA A 187 8.60 -15.88 -1.46
C ALA A 187 8.44 -14.49 -0.80
N GLY A 188 7.97 -13.51 -1.56
CA GLY A 188 7.66 -12.17 -1.04
C GLY A 188 6.58 -12.19 0.04
N ALA A 189 5.47 -12.90 -0.23
CA ALA A 189 4.36 -13.05 0.71
C ALA A 189 4.78 -13.75 2.02
N VAL A 190 5.62 -14.80 1.93
CA VAL A 190 6.16 -15.49 3.11
C VAL A 190 7.05 -14.54 3.91
N GLY A 191 7.94 -13.79 3.27
CA GLY A 191 8.77 -12.79 3.94
C GLY A 191 7.92 -11.72 4.65
N LEU A 192 6.84 -11.27 4.00
CA LEU A 192 5.93 -10.26 4.55
C LEU A 192 5.04 -10.79 5.68
N ALA A 193 4.83 -12.10 5.76
CA ALA A 193 4.13 -12.73 6.89
C ALA A 193 5.08 -13.04 8.06
N VAL A 194 6.26 -13.59 7.77
CA VAL A 194 7.23 -14.02 8.79
C VAL A 194 7.91 -12.82 9.45
N GLY A 195 8.20 -11.75 8.71
CA GLY A 195 8.84 -10.54 9.27
C GLY A 195 8.06 -9.94 10.44
N PRO A 196 6.78 -9.58 10.27
CA PRO A 196 5.93 -9.07 11.34
C PRO A 196 5.67 -10.10 12.43
N PHE A 197 5.57 -11.39 12.09
CA PHE A 197 5.45 -12.46 13.08
C PHE A 197 6.66 -12.49 14.03
N LEU A 198 7.89 -12.34 13.52
CA LEU A 198 9.08 -12.24 14.36
C LEU A 198 9.07 -11.00 15.26
N LEU A 199 8.47 -9.89 14.79
CA LEU A 199 8.31 -8.69 15.61
C LEU A 199 7.34 -8.91 16.80
N THR A 200 6.42 -9.87 16.72
CA THR A 200 5.54 -10.22 17.86
C THR A 200 6.27 -10.94 18.99
N MET A 201 7.45 -11.51 18.72
CA MET A 201 8.28 -12.19 19.72
C MET A 201 9.24 -11.25 20.45
N VAL A 202 9.17 -9.94 20.16
CA VAL A 202 10.06 -8.93 20.75
C VAL A 202 9.43 -8.39 22.04
N ASP A 203 10.06 -8.68 23.17
CA ASP A 203 9.69 -8.12 24.48
C ASP A 203 10.29 -6.72 24.72
N SER A 204 9.77 -6.01 25.72
CA SER A 204 10.17 -4.65 26.10
C SER A 204 11.65 -4.51 26.47
N ASP A 205 12.30 -5.58 26.93
CA ASP A 205 13.72 -5.60 27.30
C ASP A 205 14.65 -5.96 26.13
N SER A 206 14.08 -6.21 24.94
CA SER A 206 14.85 -6.67 23.78
C SER A 206 15.72 -5.55 23.20
N SER A 207 16.96 -5.90 22.86
CA SER A 207 17.86 -4.99 22.13
C SER A 207 17.34 -4.71 20.72
N TYR A 208 17.68 -3.54 20.18
CA TYR A 208 17.35 -3.12 18.81
C TYR A 208 17.74 -4.16 17.74
N SER A 209 18.76 -4.99 18.01
CA SER A 209 19.16 -6.09 17.12
C SER A 209 18.03 -7.10 16.83
N ALA A 210 17.12 -7.33 17.78
CA ALA A 210 15.97 -8.22 17.59
C ALA A 210 14.96 -7.62 16.57
N LEU A 211 14.80 -6.29 16.57
CA LEU A 211 13.92 -5.59 15.63
C LEU A 211 14.49 -5.57 14.21
N ILE A 212 15.83 -5.50 14.06
CA ILE A 212 16.48 -5.43 12.74
C ILE A 212 16.06 -6.61 11.86
N VAL A 213 16.04 -7.84 12.40
CA VAL A 213 15.74 -9.05 11.61
C VAL A 213 14.29 -9.03 11.12
N GLY A 214 13.34 -8.75 12.00
CA GLY A 214 11.91 -8.67 11.64
C GLY A 214 11.62 -7.55 10.64
N LEU A 215 12.22 -6.36 10.85
CA LEU A 215 12.08 -5.21 9.96
C LEU A 215 12.74 -5.45 8.59
N ALA A 216 13.96 -5.98 8.57
CA ALA A 216 14.66 -6.31 7.34
C ALA A 216 13.88 -7.34 6.52
N LEU A 217 13.37 -8.41 7.16
CA LEU A 217 12.61 -9.45 6.50
C LEU A 217 11.27 -8.95 5.96
N THR A 218 10.59 -8.08 6.73
CA THR A 218 9.36 -7.40 6.26
C THR A 218 9.64 -6.57 5.02
N GLY A 219 10.72 -5.79 5.02
CA GLY A 219 11.13 -4.97 3.87
C GLY A 219 11.51 -5.82 2.65
N LEU A 220 12.29 -6.91 2.84
CA LEU A 220 12.62 -7.87 1.79
C LEU A 220 11.33 -8.47 1.17
N GLY A 221 10.40 -8.93 2.03
CA GLY A 221 9.14 -9.52 1.60
C GLY A 221 8.29 -8.55 0.79
N ALA A 222 8.13 -7.33 1.30
CA ALA A 222 7.37 -6.27 0.63
C ALA A 222 7.99 -5.87 -0.71
N GLY A 223 9.32 -5.69 -0.74
CA GLY A 223 10.04 -5.27 -1.94
C GLY A 223 10.01 -6.33 -3.04
N LEU A 224 9.85 -7.60 -2.68
CA LEU A 224 9.65 -8.68 -3.66
C LEU A 224 8.18 -8.80 -4.08
N PHE A 225 7.26 -8.68 -3.13
CA PHE A 225 5.83 -8.93 -3.35
C PHE A 225 5.17 -7.88 -4.25
N TYR A 226 5.28 -6.58 -3.93
CA TYR A 226 4.50 -5.54 -4.62
C TYR A 226 4.90 -5.33 -6.09
N PRO A 227 6.20 -5.27 -6.46
CA PRO A 227 6.58 -5.13 -7.86
C PRO A 227 6.20 -6.37 -8.67
N SER A 228 6.38 -7.57 -8.09
CA SER A 228 6.09 -8.83 -8.79
C SER A 228 4.59 -9.07 -8.99
N VAL A 229 3.74 -8.72 -8.02
CA VAL A 229 2.29 -8.88 -8.18
C VAL A 229 1.70 -7.86 -9.16
N THR A 230 2.27 -6.65 -9.20
CA THR A 230 1.90 -5.63 -10.20
C THR A 230 2.30 -6.09 -11.60
N THR A 231 3.52 -6.61 -11.75
CA THR A 231 4.00 -7.16 -13.03
C THR A 231 3.14 -8.33 -13.48
N ALA A 232 2.81 -9.25 -12.58
CA ALA A 232 1.94 -10.39 -12.87
C ALA A 232 0.55 -9.95 -13.33
N GLY A 233 -0.03 -8.93 -12.70
CA GLY A 233 -1.33 -8.36 -13.09
C GLY A 233 -1.31 -7.78 -14.50
N VAL A 234 -0.24 -7.04 -14.86
CA VAL A 234 -0.10 -6.45 -16.20
C VAL A 234 0.16 -7.53 -17.26
N THR A 235 1.01 -8.52 -16.99
CA THR A 235 1.32 -9.60 -17.95
C THR A 235 0.20 -10.61 -18.14
N ALA A 236 -0.76 -10.69 -17.22
CA ALA A 236 -1.94 -11.55 -17.37
C ALA A 236 -2.98 -10.97 -18.35
N LEU A 237 -2.82 -9.71 -18.74
CA LEU A 237 -3.58 -9.06 -19.80
C LEU A 237 -2.79 -9.29 -21.10
N ASP A 238 -3.26 -10.20 -21.95
CA ASP A 238 -2.76 -10.26 -23.33
C ASP A 238 -3.00 -8.89 -24.01
N PRO A 239 -2.07 -8.44 -24.88
CA PRO A 239 -2.13 -7.13 -25.52
C PRO A 239 -3.38 -6.90 -26.40
#